data_AF-A0A9W5B322-F1
#
_entry.id   AF-A0A9W5B322-F1
#
_cell.length_a   1.000
_cell.length_b   1.000
_cell.length_c   1.000
_cell.angle_alpha   90.00
_cell.angle_beta   90.00
_cell.angle_gamma   90.00
#
_symmetry.space_group_name_H-M   'P 1'
#
loop_
_entity.id
_entity.type
_entity.pdbx_description
1 polymer ?
#
loop_
_entity_poly.entity_id
_entity_poly.type
_entity_poly.pdbx_seq_one_letter_code
_entity_poly.pdbx_strand_id
1 'polypeptide(L)' 'MLLKLEIEDTRWKKAMEAIRDAIRVTGSKEYVRFYKRDSLEADWQAITIDLAKA' A
#
# COMPACT_ATOMS: atom_id res chain seq x y z
N MET A 1 -8.70 8.15 6.12
CA MET A 1 -7.56 8.93 5.59
C MET A 1 -8.09 10.30 5.21
N LEU A 2 -7.57 11.39 5.79
CA LEU A 2 -8.10 12.75 5.58
C LEU A 2 -8.10 13.15 4.09
N LEU A 3 -7.06 12.73 3.35
CA LEU A 3 -6.91 12.97 1.90
C LEU A 3 -7.97 12.28 1.01
N LYS A 4 -8.84 11.41 1.55
CA LYS A 4 -9.89 10.71 0.79
C LYS A 4 -11.28 11.36 0.93
N LEU A 5 -11.39 12.44 1.71
CA LEU A 5 -12.66 13.12 1.93
C LEU A 5 -12.83 14.24 0.89
N GLU A 6 -13.94 14.22 0.16
CA GLU A 6 -14.31 15.25 -0.80
C GLU A 6 -15.00 16.41 -0.07
N ILE A 7 -14.20 17.40 0.35
CA ILE A 7 -14.68 18.60 1.04
C ILE A 7 -14.26 19.84 0.23
N GLU A 8 -15.24 20.66 -0.13
CA GLU A 8 -15.05 21.81 -1.03
C GLU A 8 -14.44 23.06 -0.37
N ASP A 9 -14.40 23.10 0.97
CA ASP A 9 -13.85 24.24 1.73
C ASP A 9 -12.39 24.54 1.31
N THR A 10 -12.12 25.80 0.99
CA THR A 10 -10.81 26.23 0.48
C THR A 10 -9.70 26.08 1.51
N ARG A 11 -10.00 26.23 2.80
CA ARG A 11 -9.04 26.01 3.91
C ARG A 11 -8.72 24.52 4.03
N TRP A 12 -9.73 23.67 3.86
CA TRP A 12 -9.54 22.22 3.82
C TRP A 12 -8.60 21.81 2.69
N LYS A 13 -8.84 22.31 1.47
CA LYS A 13 -7.98 22.03 0.31
C LYS A 13 -6.53 22.44 0.55
N LYS A 14 -6.29 23.65 1.08
CA LYS A 14 -4.96 24.14 1.46
C LYS A 14 -4.29 23.27 2.52
N ALA A 15 -5.04 22.80 3.51
CA ALA A 15 -4.51 21.89 4.53
C ALA A 15 -4.12 20.53 3.92
N MET A 16 -4.92 19.98 3.01
CA MET A 16 -4.60 18.73 2.32
C MET A 16 -3.37 18.87 1.42
N GLU A 17 -3.19 20.02 0.77
CA GLU A 17 -2.00 20.37 -0.01
C GLU A 17 -0.74 20.40 0.89
N ALA A 18 -0.78 21.12 2.00
CA ALA A 18 0.33 21.16 2.96
C ALA A 18 0.69 19.77 3.52
N ILE A 19 -0.30 18.91 3.75
CA ILE A 19 -0.06 17.52 4.15
C ILE A 19 0.67 16.77 3.03
N ARG A 20 0.26 16.91 1.76
CA ARG A 20 0.92 16.26 0.62
C ARG A 20 2.36 16.72 0.47
N ASP A 21 2.61 18.02 0.61
CA ASP A 21 3.96 18.60 0.52
C ASP A 21 4.89 18.09 1.63
N ALA A 22 4.33 17.78 2.81
CA ALA A 22 5.08 17.21 3.92
C ALA A 22 5.37 15.70 3.77
N ILE A 23 4.74 14.98 2.84
CA ILE A 23 4.98 13.56 2.63
C ILE A 23 6.36 13.37 1.99
N ARG A 24 7.23 12.63 2.69
CA ARG A 24 8.53 12.18 2.16
C ARG A 24 8.50 10.67 1.99
N VAL A 25 8.78 10.20 0.79
CA VAL A 25 9.01 8.77 0.54
C VAL A 25 10.40 8.43 1.07
N THR A 26 10.46 7.81 2.24
CA THR A 26 11.73 7.43 2.90
C THR A 26 12.27 6.08 2.43
N GLY A 27 11.52 5.37 1.60
CA GLY A 27 11.93 4.10 1.01
C GLY A 27 10.86 3.53 0.11
N SER A 28 11.28 2.73 -0.86
CA SER A 28 10.42 1.82 -1.60
C SER A 28 10.69 0.39 -1.11
N LYS A 29 9.66 -0.45 -1.11
CA LYS A 29 9.79 -1.88 -0.83
C LYS A 29 9.26 -2.63 -2.04
N GLU A 30 10.06 -3.56 -2.56
CA GLU A 30 9.59 -4.46 -3.59
C GLU A 30 8.55 -5.42 -3.00
N TYR A 31 7.41 -5.50 -3.67
CA TYR A 31 6.34 -6.39 -3.25
C TYR A 31 6.49 -7.72 -3.98
N VAL A 32 7.04 -8.71 -3.29
CA VAL A 32 7.24 -10.07 -3.81
C VAL A 32 6.08 -10.96 -3.35
N ARG A 33 5.49 -11.70 -4.28
CA ARG A 33 4.51 -12.76 -4.00
C ARG A 33 5.11 -14.12 -4.33
N PHE A 34 4.95 -15.07 -3.41
CA PHE A 34 5.35 -16.45 -3.61
C PHE A 34 4.12 -17.32 -3.82
N TYR A 35 4.26 -18.31 -4.67
CA TYR A 35 3.23 -19.28 -4.97
C TYR A 35 3.82 -20.68 -4.91
N LYS A 36 3.02 -21.66 -4.52
CA LYS A 36 3.35 -23.08 -4.56
C LYS A 36 2.24 -23.85 -5.27
N ARG A 37 2.56 -25.03 -5.80
CA ARG A 37 1.60 -26.00 -6.31
C ARG A 37 2.08 -27.39 -5.93
N ASP A 38 1.14 -28.29 -5.67
CA ASP A 38 1.46 -29.63 -5.15
C ASP A 38 1.84 -30.62 -6.27
N SER A 39 1.44 -30.37 -7.51
CA SER A 39 1.81 -31.15 -8.70
C SER A 39 1.95 -30.26 -9.95
N LEU A 40 2.35 -30.85 -11.08
CA LEU A 40 2.52 -30.12 -12.34
C LEU A 40 1.18 -29.63 -12.91
N GLU A 41 0.08 -30.36 -12.71
CA GLU A 41 -1.25 -29.96 -13.17
C GLU A 41 -2.06 -29.15 -12.13
N ALA A 42 -1.59 -29.04 -10.88
CA ALA A 42 -2.31 -28.33 -9.83
C ALA A 42 -2.22 -26.80 -9.95
N ASP A 43 -3.26 -26.14 -9.43
CA ASP A 43 -3.33 -24.68 -9.37
C ASP A 43 -2.28 -24.08 -8.42
N TRP A 44 -1.83 -22.87 -8.75
CA TRP A 44 -0.93 -22.10 -7.90
C TRP A 44 -1.66 -21.53 -6.69
N GLN A 45 -1.17 -21.85 -5.50
CA GLN A 45 -1.63 -21.33 -4.22
C GLN A 45 -0.67 -20.27 -3.70
N ALA A 46 -1.20 -19.10 -3.35
CA ALA A 46 -0.41 -18.02 -2.78
C ALA A 46 0.09 -18.41 -1.39
N ILE A 47 1.37 -18.14 -1.13
CA ILE A 47 1.96 -18.31 0.21
C ILE A 47 1.74 -17.02 0.98
N THR A 48 1.00 -17.10 2.09
CA THR A 48 0.86 -15.97 3.02
C THR A 48 2.15 -15.86 3.84
N ILE A 49 2.91 -14.78 3.62
CA ILE A 49 4.11 -14.46 4.38
C ILE A 49 3.78 -13.36 5.38
N ASP A 50 4.06 -13.62 6.66
CA ASP A 50 4.02 -12.61 7.70
C ASP A 50 5.38 -11.89 7.74
N LEU A 51 5.49 -10.80 6.99
CA LEU A 51 6.71 -10.00 6.94
C LEU A 51 6.99 -9.25 8.26
N ALA A 52 6.05 -9.19 9.21
CA ALA A 52 6.25 -8.50 10.48
C ALA A 52 6.97 -9.35 11.53
N LYS A 53 7.06 -10.68 11.32
CA LYS A 53 7.77 -11.63 12.19
C LYS A 53 9.23 -11.89 11.78
N ALA A 54 9.67 -11.29 10.67
CA ALA A 54 11.02 -11.43 10.11
C ALA A 54 11.95 -10.30 10.59
#